data_AF-A0A945MZU9-F1
#
_entry.id   AF-A0A945MZU9-F1
#
_cell.length_a   1.000
_cell.length_b   1.000
_cell.length_c   1.000
_cell.angle_alpha   90.00
_cell.angle_beta   90.00
_cell.angle_gamma   90.00
#
_symmetry.space_group_name_H-M   'P 1'
#
loop_
_entity.id
_entity.type
_entity.pdbx_description
1 polymer ?
#
loop_
_entity_poly.entity_id
_entity_poly.type
_entity_poly.pdbx_seq_one_letter_code
_entity_poly.pdbx_strand_id
1 'polypeptide(L)'
;MAKKNPRVARLFRELSLLGNDVFKSREYKKFLSLKLTRKRAAYYIFERSHFHLNRRQCWALVSAHAPFDIKQLIWEHEEDELQGNAARGVENHWVLGMKEGATVGLKRSDFKKPPSDCTMICTSAWTQIAEHASWLEALGSSCMLEIGNSDGIIKGGGLANRFAKNLTRDLKIPLRKQASNKEHMEVDIEHANLLFKAAQNHVSS
;
A
#
# COMPACT_ATOMS: atom_id res chain seq x y z
N MET A 1 -14.97 28.91 6.21
CA MET A 1 -14.50 27.68 5.54
C MET A 1 -13.71 28.09 4.30
N ALA A 2 -12.43 27.73 4.20
CA ALA A 2 -11.65 28.00 2.99
C ALA A 2 -12.31 27.31 1.78
N LYS A 3 -12.42 28.00 0.64
CA LYS A 3 -12.92 27.42 -0.61
C LYS A 3 -12.04 26.23 -0.97
N LYS A 4 -12.63 25.04 -1.18
CA LYS A 4 -11.89 23.86 -1.67
C LYS A 4 -11.22 24.22 -2.99
N ASN A 5 -9.91 24.00 -3.08
CA ASN A 5 -9.13 24.30 -4.28
C ASN A 5 -9.64 23.45 -5.47
N PRO A 6 -10.14 24.06 -6.56
CA PRO A 6 -10.71 23.31 -7.68
C PRO A 6 -9.67 22.45 -8.41
N ARG A 7 -8.38 22.82 -8.39
CA ARG A 7 -7.30 22.03 -8.96
C ARG A 7 -7.05 20.76 -8.15
N VAL A 8 -7.10 20.85 -6.81
CA VAL A 8 -6.98 19.67 -5.93
C VAL A 8 -8.15 18.71 -6.15
N ALA A 9 -9.36 19.25 -6.32
CA ALA A 9 -10.53 18.43 -6.66
C ALA A 9 -10.38 17.75 -8.03
N ARG A 10 -9.74 18.41 -9.01
CA ARG A 10 -9.43 17.81 -10.32
C ARG A 10 -8.39 16.70 -10.20
N LEU A 11 -7.30 16.96 -9.48
CA LEU A 11 -6.25 15.98 -9.19
C LEU A 11 -6.83 14.73 -8.53
N PHE A 12 -7.69 14.89 -7.52
CA PHE A 12 -8.38 13.77 -6.87
C PHE A 12 -9.12 12.89 -7.87
N ARG A 13 -9.89 13.51 -8.78
CA ARG A 13 -10.63 12.78 -9.81
C ARG A 13 -9.69 12.06 -10.77
N GLU A 14 -8.65 12.72 -11.25
CA GLU A 14 -7.69 12.15 -12.20
C GLU A 14 -6.95 10.95 -11.60
N LEU A 15 -6.45 11.07 -10.36
CA LEU A 15 -5.78 9.97 -9.67
C LEU A 15 -6.72 8.82 -9.32
N SER A 16 -7.98 9.13 -8.95
CA SER A 16 -9.01 8.11 -8.75
C SER A 16 -9.30 7.33 -10.03
N LEU A 17 -9.36 8.01 -11.18
CA LEU A 17 -9.53 7.37 -12.49
C LEU A 17 -8.32 6.48 -12.81
N LEU A 18 -7.10 7.00 -12.65
CA LEU A 18 -5.87 6.25 -12.88
C LEU A 18 -5.80 4.98 -12.01
N GLY A 19 -6.10 5.11 -10.71
CA GLY A 19 -6.15 3.99 -9.77
C GLY A 19 -7.19 2.94 -10.18
N ASN A 20 -8.36 3.35 -10.66
CA ASN A 20 -9.37 2.40 -11.16
C ASN A 20 -8.96 1.74 -12.49
N ASP A 21 -8.26 2.46 -13.35
CA ASP A 21 -7.84 1.97 -14.66
C ASP A 21 -6.76 0.90 -14.58
N VAL A 22 -5.91 0.90 -13.55
CA VAL A 22 -4.91 -0.17 -13.38
C VAL A 22 -5.55 -1.56 -13.28
N PHE A 23 -6.73 -1.66 -12.65
CA PHE A 23 -7.47 -2.92 -12.53
C PHE A 23 -8.10 -3.39 -13.84
N LYS A 24 -8.13 -2.55 -14.87
CA LYS A 24 -8.57 -2.91 -16.22
C LYS A 24 -7.43 -3.49 -17.07
N SER A 25 -6.18 -3.33 -16.64
CA SER A 25 -4.99 -3.86 -17.32
C SER A 25 -5.04 -5.39 -17.45
N ARG A 26 -4.35 -5.91 -18.46
CA ARG A 26 -4.26 -7.36 -18.69
C ARG A 26 -3.54 -8.04 -17.53
N GLU A 27 -2.56 -7.37 -16.97
CA GLU A 27 -1.68 -7.85 -15.90
C GLU A 27 -2.48 -8.02 -14.60
N TYR A 28 -3.26 -7.02 -14.18
CA TYR A 28 -4.12 -7.14 -12.99
C TYR A 28 -5.27 -8.12 -13.19
N LYS A 29 -5.91 -8.14 -14.37
CA LYS A 29 -6.94 -9.14 -14.69
C LYS A 29 -6.39 -10.56 -14.63
N LYS A 30 -5.19 -10.77 -15.17
CA LYS A 30 -4.51 -12.07 -15.08
C LYS A 30 -4.20 -12.39 -13.62
N PHE A 31 -3.51 -11.51 -12.90
CA PHE A 31 -3.13 -11.72 -11.51
C PHE A 31 -4.33 -12.09 -10.63
N LEU A 32 -5.42 -11.32 -10.71
CA LEU A 32 -6.60 -11.51 -9.85
C LEU A 32 -7.47 -12.71 -10.25
N SER A 33 -7.38 -13.20 -11.48
CA SER A 33 -8.11 -14.40 -11.93
C SER A 33 -7.40 -15.71 -11.62
N LEU A 34 -6.12 -15.68 -11.23
CA LEU A 34 -5.38 -16.88 -10.87
C LEU A 34 -5.99 -17.54 -9.62
N LYS A 35 -6.34 -18.83 -9.75
CA LYS A 35 -6.73 -19.65 -8.60
C LYS A 35 -5.56 -19.78 -7.62
N LEU A 36 -5.79 -19.36 -6.38
CA LEU A 36 -4.79 -19.46 -5.33
C LEU A 36 -4.66 -20.90 -4.83
N THR A 37 -3.43 -21.39 -4.81
CA THR A 37 -3.02 -22.55 -4.01
C THR A 37 -2.28 -22.05 -2.79
N ARG A 38 -2.12 -22.87 -1.75
CA ARG A 38 -1.30 -22.49 -0.58
C ARG A 38 0.10 -22.04 -0.97
N LYS A 39 0.74 -22.74 -1.92
CA LYS A 39 2.07 -22.36 -2.46
C LYS A 39 2.06 -20.98 -3.13
N ARG A 40 1.05 -20.68 -3.97
CA ARG A 40 0.94 -19.38 -4.65
C ARG A 40 0.66 -18.25 -3.67
N ALA A 41 -0.22 -18.48 -2.70
CA ALA A 41 -0.53 -17.51 -1.66
C ALA A 41 0.68 -17.24 -0.75
N ALA A 42 1.41 -18.29 -0.35
CA ALA A 42 2.66 -18.17 0.39
C ALA A 42 3.71 -17.37 -0.38
N TYR A 43 3.90 -17.65 -1.68
CA TYR A 43 4.79 -16.87 -2.53
C TYR A 43 4.39 -15.39 -2.55
N TYR A 44 3.13 -15.06 -2.84
CA TYR A 44 2.67 -13.67 -2.86
C TYR A 44 2.85 -12.95 -1.52
N ILE A 45 2.46 -13.58 -0.40
CA ILE A 45 2.57 -12.97 0.93
C ILE A 45 4.04 -12.73 1.30
N PHE A 46 4.93 -13.65 0.94
CA PHE A 46 6.38 -13.52 1.13
C PHE A 46 6.99 -12.39 0.28
N GLU A 47 6.64 -12.28 -1.00
CA GLU A 47 7.14 -11.20 -1.85
C GLU A 47 6.57 -9.84 -1.39
N ARG A 48 5.28 -9.79 -1.05
CA ARG A 48 4.62 -8.57 -0.55
C ARG A 48 5.23 -8.06 0.75
N SER A 49 5.67 -8.94 1.66
CA SER A 49 6.31 -8.48 2.89
C SER A 49 7.59 -7.69 2.61
N HIS A 50 8.38 -8.12 1.63
CA HIS A 50 9.59 -7.39 1.21
C HIS A 50 9.24 -6.06 0.56
N PHE A 51 8.17 -6.03 -0.23
CA PHE A 51 7.60 -4.77 -0.72
C PHE A 51 7.23 -3.84 0.45
N HIS A 52 6.60 -4.32 1.52
CA HIS A 52 6.29 -3.49 2.71
C HIS A 52 7.57 -2.91 3.36
N LEU A 53 8.65 -3.68 3.48
CA LEU A 53 9.92 -3.15 3.99
C LEU A 53 10.49 -2.06 3.08
N ASN A 54 10.44 -2.26 1.77
CA ASN A 54 10.84 -1.23 0.81
C ASN A 54 9.96 0.03 0.89
N ARG A 55 8.67 -0.11 1.22
CA ARG A 55 7.80 1.07 1.44
C ARG A 55 8.31 1.95 2.58
N ARG A 56 8.72 1.35 3.70
CA ARG A 56 9.33 2.10 4.83
C ARG A 56 10.56 2.87 4.40
N GLN A 57 11.43 2.23 3.60
CA GLN A 57 12.60 2.89 3.03
C GLN A 57 12.21 4.04 2.10
N CYS A 58 11.24 3.83 1.19
CA CYS A 58 10.77 4.87 0.28
C CYS A 58 10.20 6.07 1.04
N TRP A 59 9.38 5.84 2.07
CA TRP A 59 8.82 6.92 2.88
C TRP A 59 9.89 7.71 3.63
N ALA A 60 10.91 7.04 4.16
CA ALA A 60 12.06 7.72 4.76
C ALA A 60 12.83 8.59 3.75
N LEU A 61 13.06 8.08 2.53
CA LEU A 61 13.74 8.83 1.46
C LEU A 61 12.92 10.03 0.99
N VAL A 62 11.62 9.85 0.76
CA VAL A 62 10.70 10.95 0.42
C VAL A 62 10.72 12.00 1.54
N SER A 63 10.64 11.56 2.79
CA SER A 63 10.68 12.44 3.97
C SER A 63 11.98 13.22 4.03
N ALA A 64 13.14 12.63 3.70
CA ALA A 64 14.44 13.30 3.77
C ALA A 64 14.47 14.62 2.99
N HIS A 65 13.82 14.68 1.82
CA HIS A 65 13.86 15.83 0.92
C HIS A 65 12.55 16.65 0.86
N ALA A 66 11.49 16.24 1.57
CA ALA A 66 10.22 16.94 1.56
C ALA A 66 10.21 18.24 2.42
N PRO A 67 9.28 19.18 2.18
CA PRO A 67 9.01 20.30 3.09
C PRO A 67 8.61 19.84 4.49
N PHE A 68 8.79 20.71 5.49
CA PHE A 68 8.59 20.35 6.91
C PHE A 68 7.17 19.83 7.21
N ASP A 69 6.14 20.49 6.69
CA ASP A 69 4.74 20.08 6.87
C ASP A 69 4.45 18.72 6.22
N ILE A 70 5.09 18.41 5.09
CA ILE A 70 5.00 17.09 4.46
C ILE A 70 5.72 16.02 5.28
N LYS A 71 6.86 16.34 5.91
CA LYS A 71 7.54 15.41 6.84
C LYS A 71 6.62 15.02 8.00
N GLN A 72 5.82 15.95 8.52
CA GLN A 72 4.84 15.67 9.59
C GLN A 72 3.76 14.70 9.10
N LEU A 73 3.20 14.90 7.90
CA LEU A 73 2.22 13.99 7.32
C LEU A 73 2.80 12.58 7.10
N ILE A 74 4.05 12.48 6.63
CA ILE A 74 4.73 11.19 6.44
C ILE A 74 5.02 10.53 7.80
N TRP A 75 5.39 11.31 8.82
CA TRP A 75 5.63 10.79 10.16
C TRP A 75 4.38 10.15 10.77
N GLU A 76 3.24 10.84 10.69
CA GLU A 76 1.94 10.31 11.14
C GLU A 76 1.58 9.01 10.42
N HIS A 77 1.82 8.94 9.10
CA HIS A 77 1.61 7.72 8.31
C HIS A 77 2.55 6.58 8.72
N GLU A 78 3.85 6.87 8.87
CA GLU A 78 4.83 5.84 9.20
C GLU A 78 4.72 5.36 10.66
N GLU A 79 4.12 6.15 11.56
CA GLU A 79 3.80 5.71 12.92
C GLU A 79 2.85 4.51 12.91
N ASP A 80 1.73 4.61 12.17
CA ASP A 80 0.79 3.49 11.99
C ASP A 80 1.49 2.25 11.42
N GLU A 81 2.34 2.46 10.42
CA GLU A 81 2.95 1.39 9.66
C GLU A 81 4.09 0.66 10.40
N LEU A 82 4.91 1.41 11.14
CA LEU A 82 6.08 0.91 11.87
C LEU A 82 5.74 0.43 13.29
N GLN A 83 4.79 1.08 13.96
CA GLN A 83 4.43 0.78 15.34
C GLN A 83 3.11 -0.01 15.44
N GLY A 84 2.21 0.17 14.47
CA GLY A 84 0.82 -0.29 14.60
C GLY A 84 0.01 0.66 15.46
N ASN A 85 -1.10 0.18 16.00
CA ASN A 85 -1.99 0.96 16.85
C ASN A 85 -2.28 0.21 18.16
N ALA A 86 -1.55 0.56 19.21
CA ALA A 86 -1.66 -0.09 20.52
C ALA A 86 -3.06 0.06 21.14
N ALA A 87 -3.72 1.21 20.95
CA ALA A 87 -5.08 1.46 21.46
C ALA A 87 -6.13 0.54 20.81
N ARG A 88 -5.92 0.16 19.55
CA ARG A 88 -6.75 -0.80 18.81
C ARG A 88 -6.25 -2.26 18.95
N GLY A 89 -5.11 -2.49 19.61
CA GLY A 89 -4.47 -3.81 19.67
C GLY A 89 -3.97 -4.31 18.31
N VAL A 90 -3.63 -3.40 17.41
CA VAL A 90 -3.12 -3.69 16.06
C VAL A 90 -1.59 -3.60 16.06
N GLU A 91 -0.94 -4.64 15.54
CA GLU A 91 0.52 -4.67 15.39
C GLU A 91 0.96 -3.94 14.12
N ASN A 92 2.26 -3.62 14.03
CA ASN A 92 2.83 -3.07 12.80
C ASN A 92 2.64 -3.97 11.57
N HIS A 93 2.69 -3.35 10.40
CA HIS A 93 2.33 -4.00 9.12
C HIS A 93 3.27 -5.15 8.74
N TRP A 94 4.52 -5.12 9.20
CA TRP A 94 5.45 -6.25 9.03
C TRP A 94 5.00 -7.49 9.80
N VAL A 95 4.61 -7.32 11.07
CA VAL A 95 4.09 -8.41 11.90
C VAL A 95 2.75 -8.93 11.39
N LEU A 96 1.86 -8.04 10.93
CA LEU A 96 0.60 -8.45 10.30
C LEU A 96 0.84 -9.32 9.07
N GLY A 97 1.80 -8.96 8.22
CA GLY A 97 2.22 -9.76 7.06
C GLY A 97 2.70 -11.16 7.46
N MET A 98 3.51 -11.27 8.52
CA MET A 98 3.98 -12.57 9.04
C MET A 98 2.83 -13.41 9.61
N LYS A 99 1.89 -12.80 10.35
CA LYS A 99 0.70 -13.49 10.88
C LYS A 99 -0.17 -14.03 9.75
N GLU A 100 -0.35 -13.26 8.68
CA GLU A 100 -1.06 -13.72 7.49
C GLU A 100 -0.31 -14.84 6.78
N GLY A 101 1.02 -14.76 6.66
CA GLY A 101 1.86 -15.82 6.10
C GLY A 101 1.75 -17.15 6.84
N ALA A 102 1.59 -17.14 8.16
CA ALA A 102 1.37 -18.35 8.94
C ALA A 102 0.11 -19.12 8.51
N THR A 103 -0.93 -18.43 8.01
CA THR A 103 -2.17 -19.07 7.54
C THR A 103 -1.99 -19.93 6.28
N VAL A 104 -0.90 -19.70 5.55
CA VAL A 104 -0.51 -20.43 4.34
C VAL A 104 0.75 -21.27 4.52
N GLY A 105 1.24 -21.40 5.75
CA GLY A 105 2.33 -22.30 6.13
C GLY A 105 3.73 -21.68 6.15
N LEU A 106 3.86 -20.35 6.03
CA LEU A 106 5.14 -19.67 6.22
C LEU A 106 5.52 -19.61 7.69
N LYS A 107 6.82 -19.73 7.97
CA LYS A 107 7.41 -19.52 9.30
C LYS A 107 8.05 -18.13 9.35
N ARG A 108 8.20 -17.57 10.55
CA ARG A 108 8.92 -16.30 10.75
C ARG A 108 10.34 -16.29 10.15
N SER A 109 11.02 -17.44 10.19
CA SER A 109 12.36 -17.59 9.61
C SER A 109 12.38 -17.48 8.09
N ASP A 110 11.27 -17.76 7.40
CA ASP A 110 11.21 -17.66 5.94
C ASP A 110 11.38 -16.21 5.47
N PHE A 111 10.85 -15.25 6.23
CA PHE A 111 10.92 -13.82 5.95
C PHE A 111 12.32 -13.20 6.08
N LYS A 112 13.33 -13.98 6.49
CA LYS A 112 14.74 -13.56 6.49
C LYS A 112 15.44 -13.83 5.16
N LYS A 113 14.81 -14.60 4.27
CA LYS A 113 15.35 -14.92 2.94
C LYS A 113 15.16 -13.71 2.03
N PRO A 114 16.08 -13.46 1.08
CA PRO A 114 15.89 -12.41 0.09
C PRO A 114 14.64 -12.69 -0.78
N PRO A 115 13.96 -11.64 -1.29
CA PRO A 115 12.85 -11.82 -2.20
C PRO A 115 13.34 -12.26 -3.58
N SER A 116 12.41 -12.51 -4.49
CA SER A 116 12.75 -12.80 -5.88
C SER A 116 13.40 -11.60 -6.60
N ASP A 117 14.15 -11.87 -7.67
CA ASP A 117 14.75 -10.83 -8.53
C ASP A 117 13.72 -9.83 -9.05
N CYS A 118 12.51 -10.29 -9.37
CA CYS A 118 11.44 -9.41 -9.84
C CYS A 118 11.04 -8.40 -8.76
N THR A 119 10.87 -8.86 -7.51
CA THR A 119 10.58 -7.96 -6.39
C THR A 119 11.74 -7.01 -6.17
N MET A 120 12.99 -7.49 -6.17
CA MET A 120 14.16 -6.63 -6.02
C MET A 120 14.20 -5.53 -7.09
N ILE A 121 14.04 -5.89 -8.37
CA ILE A 121 14.02 -4.95 -9.50
C ILE A 121 12.92 -3.90 -9.31
N CYS A 122 11.69 -4.34 -9.00
CA CYS A 122 10.57 -3.43 -8.79
C CYS A 122 10.80 -2.50 -7.59
N THR A 123 11.28 -3.03 -6.46
CA THR A 123 11.57 -2.23 -5.26
C THR A 123 12.70 -1.23 -5.49
N SER A 124 13.73 -1.60 -6.26
CA SER A 124 14.82 -0.68 -6.62
C SER A 124 14.32 0.47 -7.49
N ALA A 125 13.39 0.21 -8.42
CA ALA A 125 12.78 1.28 -9.21
C ALA A 125 12.00 2.28 -8.34
N TRP A 126 11.26 1.80 -7.33
CA TRP A 126 10.58 2.68 -6.38
C TRP A 126 11.57 3.47 -5.52
N THR A 127 12.64 2.83 -5.05
CA THR A 127 13.71 3.51 -4.30
C THR A 127 14.35 4.63 -5.13
N GLN A 128 14.65 4.37 -6.41
CA GLN A 128 15.22 5.37 -7.31
C GLN A 128 14.32 6.59 -7.48
N ILE A 129 13.01 6.39 -7.62
CA ILE A 129 12.04 7.49 -7.65
C ILE A 129 12.03 8.23 -6.30
N ALA A 130 11.99 7.50 -5.19
CA ALA A 130 11.93 8.08 -3.84
C ALA A 130 13.17 8.91 -3.50
N GLU A 131 14.35 8.51 -3.98
CA GLU A 131 15.63 9.15 -3.68
C GLU A 131 15.95 10.32 -4.61
N HIS A 132 15.59 10.22 -5.90
CA HIS A 132 16.11 11.14 -6.92
C HIS A 132 15.07 12.04 -7.58
N ALA A 133 13.77 11.72 -7.48
CA ALA A 133 12.73 12.58 -8.03
C ALA A 133 12.51 13.83 -7.16
N SER A 134 11.77 14.80 -7.68
CA SER A 134 11.28 15.91 -6.84
C SER A 134 10.43 15.37 -5.69
N TRP A 135 10.43 16.04 -4.53
CA TRP A 135 9.66 15.56 -3.36
C TRP A 135 8.19 15.31 -3.69
N LEU A 136 7.59 16.12 -4.56
CA LEU A 136 6.18 16.01 -4.94
C LEU A 136 5.94 14.79 -5.84
N GLU A 137 6.84 14.52 -6.77
CA GLU A 137 6.79 13.34 -7.63
C GLU A 137 7.02 12.06 -6.82
N ALA A 138 8.00 12.07 -5.92
CA ALA A 138 8.29 10.97 -5.01
C ALA A 138 7.12 10.69 -4.06
N LEU A 139 6.50 11.74 -3.50
CA LEU A 139 5.30 11.66 -2.67
C LEU A 139 4.10 11.11 -3.44
N GLY A 140 3.83 11.66 -4.62
CA GLY A 140 2.72 11.23 -5.49
C GLY A 140 2.85 9.77 -5.90
N SER A 141 4.06 9.36 -6.27
CA SER A 141 4.42 7.98 -6.60
C SER A 141 4.15 7.03 -5.43
N SER A 142 4.54 7.42 -4.22
CA SER A 142 4.29 6.64 -3.00
C SER A 142 2.81 6.53 -2.66
N CYS A 143 2.06 7.64 -2.73
CA CYS A 143 0.64 7.68 -2.41
C CYS A 143 -0.23 6.93 -3.43
N MET A 144 0.21 6.80 -4.69
CA MET A 144 -0.56 6.08 -5.71
C MET A 144 -0.72 4.60 -5.36
N LEU A 145 0.21 4.02 -4.61
CA LEU A 145 0.12 2.65 -4.12
C LEU A 145 -0.97 2.50 -3.04
N GLU A 146 -1.11 3.49 -2.15
CA GLU A 146 -2.18 3.58 -1.15
C GLU A 146 -3.56 3.76 -1.82
N ILE A 147 -3.64 4.66 -2.81
CA ILE A 147 -4.87 4.88 -3.59
C ILE A 147 -5.30 3.58 -4.29
N GLY A 148 -4.36 2.82 -4.86
CA GLY A 148 -4.63 1.54 -5.49
C GLY A 148 -5.16 0.46 -4.52
N ASN A 149 -4.96 0.65 -3.22
CA ASN A 149 -5.41 -0.28 -2.20
C ASN A 149 -6.68 0.19 -1.44
N SER A 150 -7.06 1.46 -1.61
CA SER A 150 -8.20 2.08 -0.93
C SER A 150 -9.56 1.61 -1.43
N ASP A 151 -10.34 0.99 -0.56
CA ASP A 151 -11.75 0.62 -0.81
C ASP A 151 -12.66 1.86 -0.98
N GLY A 152 -12.24 3.03 -0.50
CA GLY A 152 -12.95 4.29 -0.67
C GLY A 152 -12.83 4.90 -2.07
N ILE A 153 -11.80 4.52 -2.84
CA ILE A 153 -11.50 5.09 -4.17
C ILE A 153 -11.69 4.05 -5.28
N ILE A 154 -11.25 2.81 -5.05
CA ILE A 154 -11.25 1.76 -6.06
C ILE A 154 -12.61 1.07 -6.12
N LYS A 155 -13.28 1.15 -7.28
CA LYS A 155 -14.57 0.50 -7.50
C LYS A 155 -14.44 -1.02 -7.38
N GLY A 156 -15.24 -1.60 -6.49
CA GLY A 156 -15.22 -3.05 -6.21
C GLY A 156 -14.15 -3.50 -5.21
N GLY A 157 -13.44 -2.54 -4.58
CA GLY A 157 -12.41 -2.74 -3.58
C GLY A 157 -10.99 -2.67 -4.14
N GLY A 158 -10.04 -2.26 -3.32
CA GLY A 158 -8.62 -2.23 -3.62
C GLY A 158 -7.97 -3.62 -3.67
N LEU A 159 -6.64 -3.64 -3.81
CA LEU A 159 -5.89 -4.88 -4.01
C LEU A 159 -6.04 -5.86 -2.82
N ALA A 160 -5.94 -5.39 -1.58
CA ALA A 160 -6.08 -6.17 -0.36
C ALA A 160 -7.47 -6.82 -0.26
N ASN A 161 -8.54 -6.05 -0.52
CA ASN A 161 -9.91 -6.57 -0.56
C ASN A 161 -10.07 -7.69 -1.60
N ARG A 162 -9.57 -7.46 -2.81
CA ARG A 162 -9.65 -8.44 -3.91
C ARG A 162 -8.85 -9.70 -3.62
N PHE A 163 -7.64 -9.55 -3.10
CA PHE A 163 -6.81 -10.68 -2.70
C PHE A 163 -7.44 -11.46 -1.54
N ALA A 164 -8.06 -10.77 -0.58
CA ALA A 164 -8.77 -11.41 0.53
C ALA A 164 -9.97 -12.24 0.09
N LYS A 165 -10.72 -11.75 -0.91
CA LYS A 165 -11.78 -12.51 -1.58
C LYS A 165 -11.22 -13.76 -2.24
N ASN A 166 -10.06 -13.68 -2.91
CA ASN A 166 -9.40 -14.84 -3.53
C ASN A 166 -8.95 -15.87 -2.47
N LEU A 167 -8.33 -15.45 -1.36
CA LEU A 167 -7.95 -16.34 -0.25
C LEU A 167 -9.16 -17.05 0.35
N THR A 168 -10.26 -16.32 0.55
CA THR A 168 -11.50 -16.87 1.09
C THR A 168 -12.12 -17.88 0.12
N ARG A 169 -12.23 -17.50 -1.16
CA ARG A 169 -12.84 -18.34 -2.21
C ARG A 169 -12.08 -19.65 -2.40
N ASP A 170 -10.77 -19.56 -2.59
CA ASP A 170 -9.94 -20.68 -3.07
C ASP A 170 -9.34 -21.52 -1.94
N LEU A 171 -8.97 -20.91 -0.80
CA LEU A 171 -8.30 -21.59 0.31
C LEU A 171 -9.16 -21.70 1.58
N LYS A 172 -10.38 -21.15 1.57
CA LYS A 172 -11.30 -21.11 2.72
C LYS A 172 -10.68 -20.44 3.95
N ILE A 173 -9.75 -19.52 3.75
CA ILE A 173 -9.16 -18.72 4.83
C ILE A 173 -10.07 -17.50 5.03
N PRO A 174 -10.87 -17.43 6.12
CA PRO A 174 -11.80 -16.33 6.33
C PRO A 174 -11.06 -15.02 6.63
N LEU A 175 -11.64 -13.87 6.30
CA LEU A 175 -11.05 -12.54 6.52
C LEU A 175 -10.54 -12.32 7.94
N ARG A 176 -11.24 -12.84 8.97
CA ARG A 176 -10.79 -12.77 10.38
C ARG A 176 -9.42 -13.40 10.66
N LYS A 177 -8.90 -14.24 9.76
CA LYS A 177 -7.56 -14.84 9.84
C LYS A 177 -6.55 -14.12 8.92
N GLN A 178 -6.98 -13.16 8.11
CA GLN A 178 -6.15 -12.42 7.16
C GLN A 178 -5.78 -11.06 7.75
N ALA A 179 -4.88 -11.09 8.75
CA ALA A 179 -4.59 -9.93 9.58
C ALA A 179 -4.12 -8.71 8.77
N SER A 180 -3.31 -8.92 7.72
CA SER A 180 -2.79 -7.83 6.89
C SER A 180 -3.85 -7.29 5.94
N ASN A 181 -4.59 -8.16 5.23
CA ASN A 181 -5.61 -7.65 4.31
C ASN A 181 -6.75 -6.95 5.04
N LYS A 182 -7.12 -7.41 6.25
CA LYS A 182 -8.14 -6.75 7.06
C LYS A 182 -7.72 -5.33 7.42
N GLU A 183 -6.47 -5.14 7.88
CA GLU A 183 -6.01 -3.81 8.27
C GLU A 183 -5.99 -2.85 7.08
N HIS A 184 -5.42 -3.26 5.94
CA HIS A 184 -5.38 -2.43 4.73
C HIS A 184 -6.75 -2.06 4.16
N MET A 185 -7.78 -2.88 4.38
CA MET A 185 -9.15 -2.51 4.00
C MET A 185 -9.72 -1.36 4.84
N GLU A 186 -9.17 -1.11 6.03
CA GLU A 186 -9.57 -0.02 6.92
C GLU A 186 -8.64 1.20 6.76
N VAL A 187 -7.32 1.02 6.94
CA VAL A 187 -6.37 2.12 7.03
C VAL A 187 -6.10 2.82 5.70
N ASP A 188 -6.16 2.10 4.57
CA ASP A 188 -5.86 2.69 3.27
C ASP A 188 -6.99 3.61 2.76
N ILE A 189 -8.15 3.63 3.44
CA ILE A 189 -9.16 4.68 3.23
C ILE A 189 -8.62 6.03 3.70
N GLU A 190 -7.89 6.05 4.82
CA GLU A 190 -7.30 7.26 5.37
C GLU A 190 -5.95 7.57 4.72
N HIS A 191 -5.08 6.57 4.57
CA HIS A 191 -3.73 6.75 4.01
C HIS A 191 -3.76 7.24 2.56
N ALA A 192 -4.74 6.78 1.76
CA ALA A 192 -4.92 7.28 0.39
C ALA A 192 -5.24 8.78 0.31
N ASN A 193 -5.64 9.41 1.43
CA ASN A 193 -5.87 10.85 1.48
C ASN A 193 -4.63 11.70 1.75
N LEU A 194 -3.47 11.09 2.06
CA LEU A 194 -2.23 11.83 2.38
C LEU A 194 -1.85 12.80 1.26
N LEU A 195 -1.86 12.34 0.01
CA LEU A 195 -1.54 13.18 -1.14
C LEU A 195 -2.52 14.37 -1.28
N PHE A 196 -3.78 14.17 -0.94
CA PHE A 196 -4.77 15.24 -1.01
C PHE A 196 -4.57 16.26 0.11
N LYS A 197 -4.21 15.82 1.32
CA LYS A 197 -3.81 16.72 2.41
C LYS A 197 -2.61 17.57 1.99
N ALA A 198 -1.57 16.95 1.44
CA ALA A 198 -0.40 17.65 0.90
C ALA A 198 -0.79 18.63 -0.23
N ALA A 199 -1.60 18.20 -1.18
CA ALA A 199 -1.98 19.02 -2.33
C ALA A 199 -2.79 20.28 -1.94
N GLN A 200 -3.57 20.26 -0.85
CA GLN A 200 -4.29 21.47 -0.40
C GLN A 200 -3.35 22.62 -0.04
N ASN A 201 -2.17 22.31 0.49
CA ASN A 201 -1.21 23.32 0.95
C ASN A 201 -0.19 23.70 -0.13
N HIS A 202 0.06 22.81 -1.09
CA HIS A 202 1.16 22.95 -2.07
C HIS A 202 0.73 23.17 -3.51
N VAL A 203 -0.56 22.97 -3.86
CA VAL A 203 -1.07 23.29 -5.20
C VAL A 203 -1.63 24.70 -5.22
N SER A 204 -0.96 25.62 -5.90
CA SER A 204 -1.44 26.99 -6.12
C SER A 204 -2.70 27.01 -7.00
N SER A 205 -3.66 27.89 -6.67
CA SER A 205 -4.93 28.09 -7.38
C SER A 205 -4.81 28.60 -8.81
#